data_AF-A0A2A5NTX9-F1
#
_entry.id   AF-A0A2A5NTX9-F1
#
_cell.length_a   1.000
_cell.length_b   1.000
_cell.length_c   1.000
_cell.angle_alpha   90.00
_cell.angle_beta   90.00
_cell.angle_gamma   90.00
#
_symmetry.space_group_name_H-M   'P 1'
#
loop_
_entity.id
_entity.type
_entity.pdbx_description
1 polymer ?
#
loop_
_entity_poly.entity_id
_entity_poly.type
_entity_poly.pdbx_seq_one_letter_code
_entity_poly.pdbx_strand_id
1 'polypeptide(L)'
;MIPKSLIHLVEGATVRDRDGTSIGKATQVFPSDEDGSAAYVSVATGLLGRHHKLVPVEDATLDGTDLHVGYTKDAIAGAPSLGSGHTMSPAEENAVRKHFGLSAVGAAIGDMGDPNENLDQAGTGPAGADDTEGAGTTPPA
;
A
#
# COMPACT_ATOMS: atom_id res chain seq x y z
N MET A 1 16.44 -0.88 0.83
CA MET A 1 16.02 -1.77 -0.28
C MET A 1 16.84 -3.06 -0.28
N ILE A 2 16.14 -4.20 -0.17
CA ILE A 2 16.75 -5.54 -0.12
C ILE A 2 16.59 -6.22 -1.48
N PRO A 3 17.68 -6.56 -2.19
CA PRO A 3 17.62 -7.14 -3.52
C PRO A 3 17.11 -8.58 -3.49
N LYS A 4 16.55 -9.03 -4.62
CA LYS A 4 16.02 -10.40 -4.82
C LYS A 4 16.98 -11.50 -4.35
N SER A 5 18.28 -11.33 -4.57
CA SER A 5 19.31 -12.31 -4.18
C SER A 5 19.39 -12.55 -2.66
N LEU A 6 18.98 -11.57 -1.84
CA LEU A 6 19.02 -11.64 -0.38
C LEU A 6 17.67 -12.02 0.25
N ILE A 7 16.62 -12.26 -0.56
CA ILE A 7 15.30 -12.65 -0.05
C ILE A 7 15.39 -13.89 0.86
N HIS A 8 16.16 -14.90 0.45
CA HIS A 8 16.36 -16.13 1.23
C HIS A 8 17.03 -15.90 2.60
N LEU A 9 17.74 -14.79 2.80
CA LEU A 9 18.32 -14.42 4.10
C LEU A 9 17.30 -13.72 4.99
N VAL A 10 16.38 -12.97 4.37
CA VAL A 10 15.27 -12.35 5.08
C VAL A 10 14.27 -13.41 5.56
N GLU A 11 14.08 -14.48 4.80
CA GLU A 11 13.30 -15.64 5.22
C GLU A 11 13.93 -16.30 6.46
N GLY A 12 13.25 -16.20 7.61
CA GLY A 12 13.75 -16.68 8.91
C GLY A 12 14.52 -15.64 9.73
N ALA A 13 14.76 -14.44 9.20
CA ALA A 13 15.41 -13.34 9.90
C ALA A 13 14.59 -12.87 11.12
N THR A 14 15.29 -12.34 12.12
CA THR A 14 14.65 -11.71 13.28
C THR A 14 14.26 -10.30 12.89
N VAL A 15 12.96 -10.00 12.92
CA VAL A 15 12.47 -8.65 12.62
C VAL A 15 12.58 -7.79 13.86
N ARG A 16 13.30 -6.68 13.72
CA ARG A 16 13.50 -5.67 14.74
C ARG A 16 12.86 -4.36 14.35
N ASP A 17 12.27 -3.75 15.35
CA ASP A 17 11.67 -2.44 15.30
C ASP A 17 12.67 -1.30 15.03
N ARG A 18 12.16 -0.10 14.78
CA ARG A 18 12.94 1.15 14.82
C ARG A 18 13.66 1.34 16.15
N ASP A 19 13.05 0.96 17.26
CA ASP A 19 13.68 1.00 18.59
C ASP A 19 14.66 -0.17 18.84
N GLY A 20 14.87 -1.05 17.85
CA GLY A 20 15.71 -2.24 17.97
C GLY A 20 15.06 -3.39 18.75
N THR A 21 13.76 -3.28 19.07
CA THR A 21 13.02 -4.32 19.79
C THR A 21 12.66 -5.47 18.86
N SER A 22 12.93 -6.71 19.28
CA SER A 22 12.53 -7.90 18.50
C SER A 22 11.01 -8.06 18.49
N ILE A 23 10.45 -8.06 17.28
CA ILE A 23 9.01 -8.19 17.03
C ILE A 23 8.62 -9.65 16.84
N GLY A 24 9.46 -10.40 16.11
CA GLY A 24 9.20 -11.78 15.72
C GLY A 24 10.17 -12.25 14.65
N LYS A 25 9.79 -13.35 13.97
CA LYS A 25 10.54 -13.88 12.84
C LYS A 25 9.80 -13.66 11.52
N ALA A 26 10.56 -13.33 10.49
CA ALA A 26 10.09 -13.34 9.12
C ALA A 26 9.84 -14.79 8.67
N THR A 27 8.62 -15.10 8.24
CA THR A 27 8.24 -16.44 7.77
C THR A 27 8.23 -16.55 6.26
N GLN A 28 7.91 -15.46 5.57
CA GLN A 28 7.78 -15.42 4.12
C GLN A 28 8.01 -14.00 3.61
N VAL A 29 8.62 -13.87 2.43
CA VAL A 29 8.86 -12.59 1.77
C VAL A 29 8.06 -12.52 0.48
N PHE A 30 7.46 -11.36 0.22
CA PHE A 30 6.73 -11.06 -1.00
C PHE A 30 7.49 -10.00 -1.81
N PRO A 31 7.90 -10.31 -3.05
CA PRO A 31 8.61 -9.37 -3.90
C PRO A 31 7.67 -8.30 -4.51
N SER A 32 8.21 -7.12 -4.82
CA SER A 32 7.52 -6.07 -5.56
C SER A 32 7.32 -6.49 -7.01
N ASP A 33 6.19 -6.12 -7.61
CA ASP A 33 5.97 -6.29 -9.05
C ASP A 33 6.90 -5.40 -9.89
N GLU A 34 7.30 -4.23 -9.39
CA GLU A 34 8.11 -3.24 -10.12
C GLU A 34 9.54 -3.71 -10.43
N ASP A 35 10.25 -4.23 -9.42
CA ASP A 35 11.68 -4.53 -9.50
C ASP A 35 12.03 -5.95 -9.01
N GLY A 36 11.07 -6.68 -8.42
CA GLY A 36 11.29 -8.01 -7.87
C GLY A 36 12.09 -8.05 -6.55
N SER A 37 12.41 -6.87 -5.99
CA SER A 37 13.02 -6.70 -4.67
C SER A 37 12.02 -6.96 -3.55
N ALA A 38 12.49 -7.18 -2.31
CA ALA A 38 11.58 -7.46 -1.19
C ALA A 38 10.66 -6.25 -0.91
N ALA A 39 9.35 -6.46 -1.01
CA ALA A 39 8.34 -5.41 -0.80
C ALA A 39 7.70 -5.54 0.59
N TYR A 40 7.26 -6.76 0.90
CA TYR A 40 6.58 -7.08 2.14
C TYR A 40 7.14 -8.35 2.74
N VAL A 41 7.08 -8.45 4.07
CA VAL A 41 7.43 -9.65 4.80
C VAL A 41 6.29 -10.03 5.73
N SER A 42 5.95 -11.32 5.76
CA SER A 42 5.08 -11.89 6.77
C SER A 42 5.91 -12.14 8.03
N VAL A 43 5.56 -11.46 9.10
CA VAL A 43 6.20 -11.58 10.41
C VAL A 43 5.28 -12.34 11.35
N ALA A 44 5.74 -13.45 11.90
CA ALA A 44 5.05 -14.13 12.98
C ALA A 44 5.24 -13.32 14.27
N THR A 45 4.19 -12.59 14.66
CA THR A 45 4.17 -11.75 15.86
C THR A 45 3.58 -12.53 17.07
N GLY A 46 4.16 -12.30 18.25
CA GLY A 46 3.68 -12.86 19.52
C GLY A 46 4.24 -14.24 19.91
N LEU A 47 4.09 -14.61 21.19
CA LEU A 47 4.71 -15.79 21.83
C LEU A 47 4.29 -17.16 21.26
N LEU A 48 3.29 -17.22 20.39
CA LEU A 48 2.78 -18.46 19.79
C LEU A 48 2.89 -18.47 18.27
N GLY A 49 3.38 -17.39 17.63
CA GLY A 49 3.46 -17.29 16.18
C GLY A 49 2.13 -17.44 15.44
N ARG A 50 1.00 -17.22 16.12
CA ARG A 50 -0.35 -17.40 15.55
C ARG A 50 -0.81 -16.21 14.70
N HIS A 51 -0.19 -15.06 14.91
CA HIS A 51 -0.57 -13.82 14.25
C HIS A 51 0.52 -13.43 13.27
N HIS A 52 0.25 -13.65 11.98
CA HIS A 52 1.13 -13.23 10.91
C HIS A 52 0.75 -11.83 10.48
N LYS A 53 1.70 -10.90 10.52
CA LYS A 53 1.53 -9.49 10.16
C LYS A 53 2.36 -9.17 8.95
N LEU A 54 1.78 -8.43 8.02
CA LEU A 54 2.47 -7.98 6.84
C LEU A 54 3.13 -6.63 7.11
N VAL A 55 4.44 -6.59 6.90
CA VAL A 55 5.25 -5.41 7.16
C VAL A 55 5.96 -5.00 5.86
N PRO A 56 5.84 -3.74 5.43
CA PRO A 56 6.60 -3.23 4.31
C PRO A 56 8.09 -3.13 4.66
N VAL A 57 8.94 -3.55 3.72
CA VAL A 57 10.40 -3.63 3.89
C VAL A 57 11.18 -2.78 2.90
N GLU A 58 10.51 -1.86 2.22
CA GLU A 58 11.10 -0.92 1.26
C GLU A 58 12.26 -0.12 1.90
N ASP A 59 12.00 0.43 3.10
CA ASP A 59 12.96 1.12 3.96
C ASP A 59 13.65 0.21 5.00
N ALA A 60 13.44 -1.10 4.92
CA ALA A 60 14.10 -2.02 5.84
C ALA A 60 15.56 -2.25 5.46
N THR A 61 16.39 -2.45 6.48
CA THR A 61 17.80 -2.80 6.34
C THR A 61 18.03 -4.19 6.91
N LEU A 62 18.67 -5.06 6.13
CA LEU A 62 19.09 -6.37 6.59
C LEU A 62 20.52 -6.27 7.13
N ASP A 63 20.69 -6.54 8.43
CA ASP A 63 21.99 -6.63 9.10
C ASP A 63 22.25 -8.09 9.46
N GLY A 64 22.97 -8.81 8.58
CA GLY A 64 23.23 -10.23 8.74
C GLY A 64 21.94 -11.08 8.76
N THR A 65 21.45 -11.40 9.95
CA THR A 65 20.23 -12.19 10.21
C THR A 65 19.11 -11.39 10.87
N ASP A 66 19.32 -10.10 11.08
CA ASP A 66 18.37 -9.20 11.74
C ASP A 66 17.85 -8.20 10.71
N LEU A 67 16.53 -8.20 10.52
CA LEU A 67 15.83 -7.28 9.63
C LEU A 67 15.34 -6.09 10.44
N HIS A 68 15.97 -4.93 10.27
CA HIS A 68 15.58 -3.69 10.91
C HIS A 68 14.57 -2.94 10.05
N VAL A 69 13.38 -2.69 10.60
CA VAL A 69 12.33 -1.90 9.95
C VAL A 69 12.21 -0.51 10.57
N GLY A 70 11.80 0.48 9.78
CA GLY A 70 11.61 1.87 10.25
C GLY A 70 10.32 2.11 11.05
N TYR A 71 9.53 1.08 11.30
CA TYR A 71 8.23 1.16 11.98
C TYR A 71 8.34 0.81 13.46
N THR A 72 7.28 1.10 14.23
CA THR A 72 7.17 0.70 15.65
C THR A 72 6.42 -0.63 15.81
N LYS A 73 6.66 -1.30 16.94
CA LYS A 73 6.06 -2.60 17.28
C LYS A 73 4.54 -2.53 17.22
N ASP A 74 4.00 -1.41 17.70
CA ASP A 74 2.57 -1.15 17.73
C ASP A 74 1.99 -1.01 16.32
N ALA A 75 2.67 -0.26 15.43
CA ALA A 75 2.26 -0.15 14.03
C ALA A 75 2.24 -1.51 13.33
N ILE A 76 3.25 -2.36 13.59
CA ILE A 76 3.35 -3.71 13.07
C ILE A 76 2.26 -4.63 13.66
N ALA A 77 2.01 -4.56 14.96
CA ALA A 77 0.99 -5.35 15.62
C ALA A 77 -0.43 -4.97 15.18
N GLY A 78 -0.65 -3.69 14.86
CA GLY A 78 -1.90 -3.17 14.31
C GLY A 78 -2.10 -3.46 12.82
N ALA A 79 -1.07 -3.96 12.12
CA ALA A 79 -1.13 -4.19 10.68
C ALA A 79 -2.17 -5.28 10.32
N PRO A 80 -2.68 -5.27 9.08
CA PRO A 80 -3.50 -6.35 8.57
C PRO A 80 -2.77 -7.70 8.67
N SER A 81 -3.52 -8.74 9.03
CA SER A 81 -2.99 -10.10 9.03
C SER A 81 -3.10 -10.69 7.62
N LEU A 82 -2.10 -11.46 7.20
CA LEU A 82 -2.21 -12.30 6.00
C LEU A 82 -3.28 -13.37 6.26
N GLY A 83 -4.23 -13.55 5.33
CA GLY A 83 -5.18 -14.67 5.38
C GLY A 83 -4.47 -16.02 5.36
N SER A 84 -5.20 -17.11 5.61
CA SER A 84 -4.66 -18.49 5.66
C SER A 84 -4.10 -19.02 4.32
N GLY A 85 -3.95 -18.16 3.31
CA GLY A 85 -3.28 -18.46 2.05
C GLY A 85 -1.83 -17.95 2.05
N HIS A 86 -0.93 -18.71 1.43
CA HIS A 86 0.46 -18.29 1.16
C HIS A 86 0.59 -17.13 0.14
N THR A 87 -0.53 -16.53 -0.27
CA THR A 87 -0.61 -15.57 -1.36
C THR A 87 -1.22 -14.27 -0.84
N MET A 88 -0.50 -13.17 -0.99
CA MET A 88 -1.06 -11.84 -0.79
C MET A 88 -2.07 -11.53 -1.91
N SER A 89 -3.29 -11.20 -1.53
CA SER A 89 -4.30 -10.67 -2.45
C SER A 89 -4.11 -9.17 -2.65
N PRO A 90 -4.51 -8.60 -3.80
CA PRO A 90 -4.42 -7.15 -4.05
C PRO A 90 -5.14 -6.30 -2.99
N ALA A 91 -6.26 -6.80 -2.46
CA ALA A 91 -7.00 -6.14 -1.39
C ALA A 91 -6.23 -6.10 -0.06
N GLU A 92 -5.49 -7.17 0.24
CA GLU A 92 -4.64 -7.23 1.45
C GLU A 92 -3.45 -6.30 1.28
N GLU A 93 -2.84 -6.24 0.10
CA GLU A 93 -1.73 -5.32 -0.18
C GLU A 93 -2.18 -3.87 -0.02
N ASN A 94 -3.33 -3.51 -0.58
CA ASN A 94 -3.89 -2.16 -0.44
C ASN A 94 -4.19 -1.81 1.03
N ALA A 95 -4.73 -2.75 1.80
CA ALA A 95 -4.98 -2.56 3.23
C ALA A 95 -3.70 -2.32 4.03
N VAL A 96 -2.62 -3.06 3.75
CA VAL A 96 -1.31 -2.88 4.40
C VAL A 96 -0.72 -1.53 4.02
N ARG A 97 -0.71 -1.18 2.73
CA ARG A 97 -0.21 0.12 2.25
C ARG A 97 -0.95 1.28 2.92
N LYS A 98 -2.28 1.22 2.95
CA LYS A 98 -3.11 2.22 3.62
C LYS A 98 -2.80 2.34 5.12
N HIS A 99 -2.55 1.23 5.81
CA HIS A 99 -2.20 1.21 7.22
C HIS A 99 -0.85 1.88 7.51
N PHE A 100 0.14 1.68 6.63
CA PHE A 100 1.46 2.28 6.76
C PHE A 100 1.60 3.65 6.06
N GLY A 101 0.52 4.18 5.48
CA GLY A 101 0.53 5.47 4.78
C GLY A 101 1.27 5.46 3.44
N LEU A 102 1.48 4.27 2.84
CA LEU A 102 2.12 4.11 1.54
C LEU A 102 1.08 4.38 0.43
N SER A 103 1.50 5.09 -0.62
CA SER A 103 0.66 5.35 -1.81
C SER A 103 0.11 4.03 -2.36
N ALA A 104 -1.12 3.92 -2.85
CA ALA A 104 -1.69 2.61 -3.26
C ALA A 104 -1.16 2.10 -4.61
N VAL A 105 -1.08 0.77 -4.81
CA VAL A 105 -0.78 0.17 -6.12
C VAL A 105 -1.95 0.41 -7.06
N GLY A 106 -1.70 0.97 -8.25
CA GLY A 106 -2.73 1.20 -9.26
C GLY A 106 -3.66 2.39 -9.02
N ALA A 107 -3.48 3.16 -7.93
CA ALA A 107 -4.08 4.48 -7.84
C ALA A 107 -3.24 5.43 -8.70
N ALA A 108 -3.76 5.74 -9.91
CA ALA A 108 -3.35 6.95 -10.59
C ALA A 108 -3.38 8.09 -9.56
N ILE A 109 -2.27 8.81 -9.46
CA ILE A 109 -2.11 10.04 -8.70
C ILE A 109 -3.34 10.95 -8.84
N GLY A 110 -4.27 10.80 -7.90
CA GLY A 110 -5.44 11.61 -7.74
C GLY A 110 -5.45 12.01 -6.28
N ASP A 111 -4.84 13.16 -6.03
CA ASP A 111 -5.25 14.06 -4.96
C ASP A 111 -5.20 13.48 -3.54
N MET A 112 -4.06 13.70 -2.87
CA MET A 112 -4.05 13.83 -1.41
C MET A 112 -4.52 15.26 -1.09
N GLY A 113 -5.81 15.51 -1.28
CA GLY A 113 -6.54 16.65 -0.75
C GLY A 113 -7.28 16.23 0.51
N ASP A 114 -7.06 16.99 1.58
CA ASP A 114 -7.74 17.02 2.87
C ASP A 114 -9.07 16.25 3.02
N PRO A 115 -9.28 15.48 4.12
CA PRO A 115 -10.54 14.76 4.38
C PRO A 115 -11.72 15.67 4.78
N ASN A 116 -11.73 16.96 4.39
CA ASN A 116 -12.77 17.92 4.74
C ASN A 116 -13.27 18.82 3.58
N GLU A 117 -12.83 18.63 2.34
CA GLU A 117 -13.30 19.46 1.22
C GLU A 117 -14.60 18.88 0.63
N ASN A 118 -15.71 19.45 1.10
CA ASN A 118 -16.98 19.72 0.42
C ASN A 118 -17.30 18.95 -0.88
N LEU A 119 -18.32 18.09 -0.82
CA LEU A 119 -18.98 17.45 -1.97
C LEU A 119 -19.82 18.45 -2.79
N ASP A 120 -19.25 19.55 -3.26
CA ASP A 120 -19.91 20.43 -4.22
C ASP A 120 -18.87 20.99 -5.18
N GLN A 121 -18.85 20.46 -6.40
CA GLN A 121 -18.39 21.08 -7.67
C GLN A 121 -17.60 20.09 -8.54
N ALA A 122 -18.32 19.19 -9.20
CA ALA A 122 -17.91 18.71 -10.51
C ALA A 122 -18.50 19.66 -11.57
N GLY A 123 -17.85 20.82 -11.73
CA GLY A 123 -18.00 21.66 -12.91
C GLY A 123 -16.95 21.26 -13.94
N THR A 124 -17.35 20.49 -14.96
CA THR A 124 -16.54 20.30 -16.17
C THR A 124 -17.04 21.30 -17.22
N GLY A 125 -16.22 22.32 -17.48
CA GLY A 125 -16.37 23.26 -18.60
C GLY A 125 -15.87 22.71 -19.94
N PRO A 126 -15.67 23.56 -20.96
CA PRO A 126 -16.60 23.68 -22.09
C PRO A 126 -16.01 23.14 -23.40
N ALA A 127 -16.87 22.78 -24.37
CA ALA A 127 -16.48 22.71 -25.78
C ALA A 127 -17.71 22.79 -26.71
N GLY A 128 -17.66 23.74 -27.65
CA GLY A 128 -18.32 23.62 -28.95
C GLY A 128 -19.63 24.38 -29.10
N ALA A 129 -19.54 25.63 -29.56
CA ALA A 129 -20.63 26.33 -30.21
C ALA A 129 -20.97 25.65 -31.55
N ASP A 130 -22.26 25.46 -31.82
CA ASP A 130 -22.82 25.57 -33.17
C ASP A 130 -24.29 26.01 -33.03
N ASP A 131 -24.48 27.32 -32.86
CA ASP A 131 -25.75 27.99 -33.05
C ASP A 131 -25.97 28.15 -34.56
N THR A 132 -26.99 27.51 -35.11
CA THR A 132 -27.70 28.08 -36.28
C THR A 132 -29.17 27.62 -36.29
N GLU A 133 -29.98 28.21 -35.40
CA GLU A 133 -31.43 28.29 -35.59
C GLU A 133 -31.81 29.69 -36.12
N GLY A 134 -32.66 29.76 -37.14
CA GLY A 134 -33.54 30.92 -37.34
C GLY A 134 -33.60 31.56 -38.73
N ALA A 135 -34.34 30.95 -39.66
CA ALA A 135 -35.10 31.70 -40.67
C ALA A 135 -36.35 30.92 -41.07
N GLY A 136 -37.52 31.40 -40.66
CA GLY A 136 -38.80 30.77 -40.99
C GLY A 136 -40.00 31.42 -40.32
N THR A 137 -40.28 32.66 -40.68
CA THR A 137 -41.51 33.38 -40.33
C THR A 137 -42.75 32.64 -40.85
N THR A 138 -43.71 32.34 -39.98
CA THR A 138 -45.11 32.11 -40.39
C THR A 138 -46.02 32.92 -39.48
N PRO A 139 -46.80 33.88 -40.01
CA PRO A 139 -47.77 34.64 -39.23
C PRO A 139 -49.10 33.88 -39.13
N PRO A 140 -49.90 34.11 -38.07
CA PRO A 140 -51.34 33.93 -38.14
C PRO A 140 -52.10 35.25 -37.95
N ALA A 141 -52.86 35.66 -38.97
CA ALA A 141 -54.19 36.30 -38.96
C ALA A 141 -54.54 36.78 -40.38
#